data_AF-A0AAW7V372-F1
#
_entry.id   AF-A0AAW7V372-F1
#
_cell.length_a   1.000
_cell.length_b   1.000
_cell.length_c   1.000
_cell.angle_alpha   90.00
_cell.angle_beta   90.00
_cell.angle_gamma   90.00
#
_symmetry.space_group_name_H-M   'P 1'
#
loop_
_entity.id
_entity.type
_entity.pdbx_description
1 polymer ?
#
loop_
_entity_poly.entity_id
_entity_poly.type
_entity_poly.pdbx_seq_one_letter_code
_entity_poly.pdbx_strand_id
1 'polypeptide(L)'
;MNGDRYEFTKDSTEDSVFHVTINGDKSSVYESVSGVHPEMKYTALSSNTMVGEYQSGGGITVETWSITTDKKALYSKVMNIPGMQQLTSTKSFVGDVVGTCNQ
;
A
#
# COMPACT_ATOMS: atom_id res chain seq x y z
N MET A 1 9.80 30.92 11.28
CA MET A 1 10.12 29.48 11.31
C MET A 1 9.95 28.96 9.89
N ASN A 2 11.06 28.69 9.19
CA ASN A 2 11.08 28.12 7.85
C ASN A 2 11.25 26.60 8.01
N GLY A 3 10.15 25.87 8.04
CA GLY A 3 10.13 24.42 8.00
C GLY A 3 9.61 23.96 6.64
N ASP A 4 10.03 22.78 6.20
CA ASP A 4 9.63 22.13 4.95
C ASP A 4 8.15 21.66 4.93
N ARG A 5 7.41 21.88 6.02
CA ARG A 5 5.98 21.57 6.24
C ARG A 5 5.67 20.07 6.23
N TYR A 6 6.67 19.20 6.29
CA TYR A 6 6.42 17.78 6.49
C TYR A 6 6.17 17.49 7.97
N GLU A 7 5.12 16.73 8.25
CA GLU A 7 4.73 16.37 9.60
C GLU A 7 4.53 14.84 9.69
N PHE A 8 4.86 14.28 10.85
CA PHE A 8 4.51 12.90 11.17
C PHE A 8 3.14 12.90 11.84
N THR A 9 2.18 12.24 11.20
CA THR A 9 0.84 12.03 11.74
C THR A 9 0.54 10.55 11.81
N LYS A 10 -0.14 10.11 12.87
CA LYS A 10 -0.72 8.76 12.89
C LYS A 10 -1.78 8.68 11.79
N ASP A 11 -1.64 7.73 10.88
CA ASP A 11 -2.61 7.54 9.80
C ASP A 11 -3.97 7.15 10.39
N SER A 12 -5.06 7.65 9.80
CA SER A 12 -6.43 7.41 10.26
C SER A 12 -7.01 6.09 9.76
N THR A 13 -6.16 5.24 9.17
CA THR A 13 -6.49 3.88 8.70
C THR A 13 -6.70 2.95 9.89
N GLU A 14 -7.61 3.33 10.78
CA GLU A 14 -8.17 2.47 11.81
C GLU A 14 -9.34 1.71 11.15
N ASP A 15 -9.42 0.39 11.35
CA ASP A 15 -10.46 -0.51 10.84
C ASP A 15 -10.46 -0.87 9.34
N SER A 16 -9.42 -0.56 8.55
CA SER A 16 -9.33 -1.07 7.18
C SER A 16 -8.98 -2.57 7.15
N VAL A 17 -9.66 -3.29 6.24
CA VAL A 17 -9.39 -4.70 5.94
C VAL A 17 -8.95 -4.80 4.49
N PHE A 18 -7.79 -5.41 4.26
CA PHE A 18 -7.23 -5.61 2.93
C PHE A 18 -7.17 -7.09 2.59
N HIS A 19 -7.65 -7.44 1.39
CA HIS A 19 -7.40 -8.72 0.76
C HIS A 19 -6.21 -8.57 -0.18
N VAL A 20 -5.14 -9.29 0.14
CA VAL A 20 -3.89 -9.26 -0.62
C VAL A 20 -3.70 -10.59 -1.32
N THR A 21 -3.57 -10.56 -2.65
CA THR A 21 -3.25 -11.74 -3.46
C THR A 21 -1.88 -11.52 -4.09
N ILE A 22 -0.94 -12.43 -3.85
CA ILE A 22 0.42 -12.38 -4.41
C ILE A 22 0.60 -13.60 -5.32
N ASN A 23 0.48 -13.39 -6.63
CA ASN A 23 0.47 -14.49 -7.60
C ASN A 23 0.94 -14.05 -9.00
N GLY A 24 2.19 -13.63 -9.12
CA GLY A 24 2.76 -13.15 -10.39
C GLY A 24 1.93 -12.00 -10.98
N ASP A 25 1.52 -12.15 -12.24
CA ASP A 25 0.69 -11.17 -12.97
C ASP A 25 -0.77 -11.09 -12.48
N LYS A 26 -1.19 -11.99 -11.57
CA LYS A 26 -2.52 -11.97 -10.95
C LYS A 26 -2.51 -11.36 -9.55
N SER A 27 -1.45 -10.64 -9.20
CA SER A 27 -1.33 -9.99 -7.90
C SER A 27 -2.31 -8.82 -7.80
N SER A 28 -2.94 -8.65 -6.65
CA SER A 28 -3.95 -7.62 -6.43
C SER A 28 -4.14 -7.29 -4.96
N VAL A 29 -4.63 -6.07 -4.72
CA VAL A 29 -5.12 -5.61 -3.42
C VAL A 29 -6.57 -5.20 -3.58
N TYR A 30 -7.38 -5.49 -2.57
CA TYR A 30 -8.76 -5.04 -2.47
C TYR A 30 -9.02 -4.60 -1.03
N GLU A 31 -9.55 -3.39 -0.82
CA GLU A 31 -9.96 -2.94 0.51
C GLU A 31 -11.45 -3.24 0.71
N SER A 32 -11.79 -4.10 1.68
CA SER A 32 -13.15 -4.58 1.88
C SER A 32 -14.11 -3.50 2.37
N VAL A 33 -13.60 -2.53 3.14
CA VAL A 33 -14.44 -1.52 3.80
C VAL A 33 -14.95 -0.49 2.80
N SER A 34 -14.08 0.00 1.92
CA SER A 34 -14.45 0.95 0.88
C SER A 34 -15.00 0.27 -0.37
N GLY A 35 -14.74 -1.03 -0.56
CA GLY A 35 -15.04 -1.76 -1.79
C GLY A 35 -14.15 -1.34 -2.97
N VAL A 36 -13.08 -0.59 -2.70
CA VAL A 36 -12.21 -0.04 -3.75
C VAL A 36 -11.18 -1.08 -4.17
N HIS A 37 -11.12 -1.32 -5.48
CA HIS A 37 -9.96 -1.90 -6.14
C HIS A 37 -9.04 -0.75 -6.56
N PRO A 38 -7.83 -0.64 -5.99
CA PRO A 38 -6.88 0.36 -6.44
C PRO A 38 -6.60 0.16 -7.93
N GLU A 39 -6.54 1.25 -8.71
CA GLU A 39 -6.11 1.23 -10.12
C GLU A 39 -4.59 0.98 -10.28
N MET A 40 -4.00 0.24 -9.34
CA MET A 40 -2.58 0.02 -9.22
C MET A 40 -2.19 -1.31 -9.84
N LYS A 41 -1.08 -1.32 -10.58
CA LYS A 41 -0.53 -2.56 -11.12
C LYS A 41 0.40 -3.17 -10.09
N TYR A 42 0.17 -4.43 -9.74
CA TYR A 42 0.99 -5.16 -8.78
C TYR A 42 1.84 -6.22 -9.48
N THR A 43 3.10 -6.27 -9.10
CA THR A 43 4.07 -7.28 -9.55
C THR A 43 4.59 -8.04 -8.34
N ALA A 44 4.41 -9.36 -8.33
CA ALA A 44 5.01 -10.21 -7.31
C ALA A 44 6.53 -10.26 -7.48
N LEU A 45 7.26 -10.00 -6.39
CA LEU A 45 8.71 -10.14 -6.32
C LEU A 45 9.12 -11.52 -5.78
N SER A 46 8.25 -12.13 -4.97
CA SER A 46 8.37 -13.48 -4.43
C SER A 46 6.97 -14.07 -4.16
N SER A 47 6.89 -15.25 -3.57
CA SER A 47 5.62 -15.88 -3.17
C SER A 47 4.88 -15.13 -2.05
N ASN A 48 5.55 -14.22 -1.34
CA ASN A 48 4.99 -13.51 -0.19
C ASN A 48 5.25 -12.01 -0.22
N THR A 49 5.85 -11.47 -1.28
CA THR A 49 6.16 -10.05 -1.41
C THR A 49 5.79 -9.55 -2.80
N MET A 50 5.16 -8.38 -2.86
CA MET A 50 4.84 -7.70 -4.12
C MET A 50 5.04 -6.19 -4.00
N VAL A 51 5.18 -5.55 -5.16
CA VAL A 51 5.22 -4.10 -5.31
C VAL A 51 4.06 -3.66 -6.20
N GLY A 52 3.34 -2.63 -5.77
CA GLY A 52 2.35 -1.92 -6.55
C GLY A 52 2.94 -0.61 -7.08
N GLU A 53 2.68 -0.29 -8.33
CA GLU A 53 3.01 1.01 -8.90
C GLU A 53 1.80 1.65 -9.59
N TYR A 54 1.68 2.96 -9.39
CA TYR A 54 0.73 3.80 -10.10
C TYR A 54 1.42 5.11 -10.51
N GLN A 55 1.28 5.48 -11.77
CA GLN A 55 1.82 6.72 -12.32
C GLN A 55 0.70 7.49 -13.01
N SER A 56 0.52 8.76 -12.62
CA SER A 56 -0.46 9.65 -13.23
C SER A 56 -0.05 11.10 -13.02
N GLY A 57 -0.24 11.95 -14.03
CA GLY A 57 0.00 13.39 -13.95
C GLY A 57 1.43 13.78 -13.55
N GLY A 58 2.42 12.93 -13.81
CA GLY A 58 3.82 13.14 -13.40
C GLY A 58 4.13 12.77 -11.94
N GLY A 59 3.13 12.35 -11.17
CA GLY A 59 3.30 11.76 -9.85
C GLY A 59 3.48 10.25 -9.91
N ILE A 60 4.21 9.71 -8.93
CA ILE A 60 4.40 8.28 -8.74
C ILE A 60 3.93 7.86 -7.36
N THR A 61 3.21 6.76 -7.31
CA THR A 61 2.89 6.02 -6.10
C THR A 61 3.52 4.65 -6.19
N VAL A 62 4.28 4.29 -5.17
CA VAL A 62 4.83 2.95 -5.00
C VAL A 62 4.34 2.42 -3.67
N GLU A 63 3.81 1.21 -3.64
CA GLU A 63 3.51 0.52 -2.39
C GLU A 63 4.08 -0.88 -2.39
N THR A 64 4.36 -1.40 -1.20
CA THR A 64 4.88 -2.75 -1.01
C THR A 64 4.02 -3.47 0.00
N TRP A 65 3.83 -4.76 -0.26
CA TRP A 65 3.17 -5.68 0.64
C TRP A 65 4.08 -6.89 0.82
N SER A 66 4.38 -7.22 2.07
CA SER A 66 5.09 -8.44 2.41
C SER A 66 4.36 -9.18 3.53
N ILE A 67 4.11 -10.46 3.32
CA ILE A 67 3.43 -11.34 4.26
C ILE A 67 4.48 -12.22 4.95
N THR A 68 4.59 -12.07 6.26
CA THR A 68 5.54 -12.84 7.07
C THR A 68 4.99 -14.21 7.44
N THR A 69 5.87 -15.13 7.82
CA THR A 69 5.49 -16.49 8.24
C THR A 69 4.75 -16.52 9.58
N ASP A 70 4.93 -15.50 10.42
CA ASP A 70 4.24 -15.30 11.70
C ASP A 70 2.95 -14.47 11.57
N LYS A 71 2.34 -14.46 10.38
CA LYS A 71 1.02 -13.85 10.10
C LYS A 71 0.98 -12.33 10.30
N LYS A 72 2.05 -11.63 9.92
CA LYS A 72 2.06 -10.16 9.82
C LYS A 72 2.04 -9.72 8.35
N ALA A 73 1.37 -8.61 8.10
CA ALA A 73 1.45 -7.87 6.84
C ALA A 73 2.30 -6.63 7.07
N LEU A 74 3.44 -6.55 6.39
CA LEU A 74 4.29 -5.37 6.36
C LEU A 74 3.90 -4.54 5.14
N TYR A 75 3.42 -3.33 5.40
CA TYR A 75 2.99 -2.40 4.35
C TYR A 75 3.87 -1.15 4.37
N SER A 76 4.24 -0.69 3.18
CA SER A 76 4.72 0.68 3.00
C SER A 76 4.20 1.28 1.70
N LYS A 77 4.01 2.60 1.68
CA LYS A 77 3.59 3.36 0.51
C LYS A 77 4.27 4.72 0.49
N VAL A 78 4.78 5.07 -0.69
CA VAL A 78 5.35 6.38 -0.98
C VAL A 78 4.56 6.99 -2.12
N MET A 79 4.10 8.21 -1.92
CA MET A 79 3.46 9.04 -2.94
C MET A 79 4.35 10.26 -3.14
N ASN A 80 4.89 10.44 -4.34
CA ASN A 80 5.64 11.64 -4.73
C ASN A 80 4.94 12.28 -5.91
N ILE A 81 4.31 13.44 -5.67
CA ILE A 81 3.45 14.10 -6.65
C ILE A 81 3.96 15.53 -6.91
N PRO A 82 4.85 15.71 -7.91
CA PRO A 82 5.30 17.03 -8.32
C PRO A 82 4.14 17.97 -8.61
N GLY A 83 4.21 19.21 -8.10
CA GLY A 83 3.14 20.20 -8.23
C GLY A 83 2.01 20.10 -7.19
N MET A 84 1.90 18.99 -6.44
CA MET A 84 0.93 18.81 -5.35
C MET A 84 1.61 18.27 -4.09
N GLN A 85 2.62 18.98 -3.58
CA GLN A 85 3.45 18.48 -2.46
C GLN A 85 2.67 18.22 -1.17
N GLN A 86 1.51 18.86 -0.98
CA GLN A 86 0.62 18.60 0.16
C GLN A 86 0.00 17.19 0.13
N LEU A 87 0.03 16.50 -1.01
CA LEU A 87 -0.43 15.12 -1.18
C LEU A 87 0.72 14.11 -1.23
N THR A 88 1.97 14.59 -1.37
CA THR A 88 3.17 13.75 -1.21
C THR A 88 3.20 13.23 0.22
N SER A 89 3.41 11.94 0.38
CA SER A 89 3.38 11.31 1.69
C SER A 89 4.14 9.99 1.70
N THR A 90 4.54 9.57 2.89
CA THR A 90 4.98 8.20 3.16
C THR A 90 4.09 7.62 4.25
N LYS A 91 3.71 6.35 4.08
CA LYS A 91 2.85 5.62 4.99
C LYS A 91 3.42 4.24 5.22
N SER A 92 3.32 3.73 6.43
CA SER A 92 3.65 2.34 6.74
C SER A 92 2.82 1.85 7.91
N PHE A 93 2.52 0.55 7.91
CA PHE A 93 1.91 -0.11 9.05
C PHE A 93 2.31 -1.58 9.09
N VAL A 94 2.10 -2.18 10.26
CA VAL A 94 2.15 -3.63 10.46
C VAL A 94 0.74 -4.08 10.81
N GLY A 95 0.15 -4.91 9.96
CA GLY A 95 -1.17 -5.50 10.17
C GLY A 95 -1.09 -6.96 10.57
N ASP A 96 -2.18 -7.49 11.10
CA ASP A 96 -2.35 -8.92 11.37
C ASP A 96 -3.02 -9.63 10.19
N VAL A 97 -2.50 -10.80 9.82
CA VAL A 97 -3.14 -11.68 8.83
C VAL A 97 -4.17 -12.55 9.55
N VAL A 98 -5.43 -12.15 9.42
CA VAL A 98 -6.57 -12.80 10.11
C VAL A 98 -7.20 -13.95 9.31
N GLY A 99 -6.81 -14.15 8.06
CA GLY A 99 -7.35 -15.21 7.20
C GLY A 99 -6.60 -15.39 5.89
N THR A 100 -7.03 -16.36 5.09
CA THR A 100 -6.50 -16.65 3.76
C THR A 100 -7.61 -16.51 2.72
N CYS A 101 -7.30 -15.93 1.56
CA CYS A 101 -8.22 -15.96 0.43
C CYS A 101 -8.31 -17.40 -0.11
N ASN A 102 -9.52 -17.96 -0.15
CA ASN A 102 -9.77 -19.21 -0.85
C ASN A 102 -10.01 -18.86 -2.33
N GLN A 103 -9.25 -19.50 -3.23
CA GLN A 103 -9.49 -19.38 -4.68
C GLN A 103 -10.75 -20.13 -5.08
#